data_AF-A0A7W8ZMT9-F1
#
_entry.id   AF-A0A7W8ZMT9-F1
#
_cell.length_a   1.000
_cell.length_b   1.000
_cell.length_c   1.000
_cell.angle_alpha   90.00
_cell.angle_beta   90.00
_cell.angle_gamma   90.00
#
_symmetry.space_group_name_H-M   'P 1'
#
loop_
_entity.id
_entity.type
_entity.pdbx_description
1 polymer ?
#
loop_
_entity_poly.entity_id
_entity_poly.type
_entity_poly.pdbx_seq_one_letter_code
_entity_poly.pdbx_strand_id
1 'polypeptide(L)'
;MPEKDVGTRNIIMDAKGVIRPVKNAFVVILSNEVPSPVLVLLYPYFIRKINGIKRIHKDKSVKSREMNFIDVKVNINFKQIFTMKRTLLSLIIPVVFLVSCNNSVDKEGKTHGKYMFTVKKQIKTAGTLNNDTLRAFGEVGFTRPLRIKTPVKLQQYLKDSINYVEEVDFTGDKIPDFICKMKLDSTGVGNEYWITSNLKTVKKLQYYGDGFHYRWFINLDSDPEPEIYEAIGDEDGADYTFVDQNLKTGKDKTLLYINPVVIENDKKYWGYPWDVKDFMARTDGKTVELFCSLKHSITRDGNEISLPPGQKQMPVVLFRGHPTQKGELKGVKNEEWLSLTEIVDRTKK
;
A
#
# COMPACT_ATOMS: atom_id res chain seq x y z
N MET A 1 -22.55 7.60 -40.89
CA MET A 1 -23.05 6.64 -39.88
C MET A 1 -22.04 5.51 -39.79
N PRO A 2 -21.40 5.26 -38.63
CA PRO A 2 -20.58 4.07 -38.46
C PRO A 2 -21.38 2.96 -37.75
N GLU A 3 -21.25 1.75 -38.28
CA GLU A 3 -21.78 0.50 -37.75
C GLU A 3 -21.32 0.26 -36.30
N LYS A 4 -22.26 -0.10 -35.43
CA LYS A 4 -21.97 -0.56 -34.07
C LYS A 4 -21.66 -2.05 -34.09
N ASP A 5 -20.46 -2.36 -33.62
CA ASP A 5 -19.98 -3.71 -33.33
C ASP A 5 -20.85 -4.36 -32.22
N VAL A 6 -21.60 -5.41 -32.56
CA VAL A 6 -22.43 -6.15 -31.61
C VAL A 6 -21.59 -7.29 -31.04
N GLY A 7 -20.86 -7.00 -29.96
CA GLY A 7 -20.15 -8.02 -29.19
C GLY A 7 -21.12 -9.04 -28.58
N THR A 8 -20.83 -10.32 -28.74
CA THR A 8 -21.53 -11.44 -28.09
C THR A 8 -21.48 -11.27 -26.56
N ARG A 9 -22.64 -11.05 -25.94
CA ARG A 9 -22.78 -10.97 -24.48
C ARG A 9 -23.11 -12.37 -23.93
N ASN A 10 -22.44 -12.76 -22.85
CA ASN A 10 -22.86 -13.91 -22.05
C ASN A 10 -24.11 -13.52 -21.27
N ILE A 11 -25.14 -14.35 -21.35
CA ILE A 11 -26.45 -14.11 -20.78
C ILE A 11 -26.82 -15.31 -19.91
N ILE A 12 -27.26 -15.06 -18.69
CA ILE A 12 -27.82 -16.10 -17.81
C ILE A 12 -29.29 -15.76 -17.55
N MET A 13 -30.14 -16.79 -17.61
CA MET A 13 -31.55 -16.74 -17.27
C MET A 13 -31.72 -17.42 -15.91
N ASP A 14 -32.25 -16.69 -14.92
CA ASP A 14 -32.46 -17.25 -13.59
C ASP A 14 -33.67 -18.22 -13.55
N ALA A 15 -33.88 -18.90 -12.42
CA ALA A 15 -34.97 -19.85 -12.22
C ALA A 15 -36.38 -19.23 -12.35
N LYS A 16 -36.49 -17.90 -12.44
CA LYS A 16 -37.74 -17.15 -12.67
C LYS A 16 -37.84 -16.61 -14.10
N GLY A 17 -36.90 -16.97 -14.97
CA GLY A 17 -36.86 -16.56 -16.36
C GLY A 17 -36.31 -15.17 -16.61
N VAL A 18 -35.67 -14.53 -15.62
CA VAL A 18 -35.12 -13.18 -15.79
C VAL A 18 -33.72 -13.25 -16.37
N ILE A 19 -33.54 -12.54 -17.48
CA ILE A 19 -32.30 -12.48 -18.24
C ILE A 19 -31.40 -11.38 -17.69
N ARG A 20 -30.19 -11.71 -17.22
CA ARG A 20 -29.20 -10.71 -16.75
C ARG A 20 -27.84 -10.86 -17.44
N PRO A 21 -27.22 -9.75 -17.86
CA PRO A 21 -25.86 -9.77 -18.40
C PRO A 21 -24.85 -9.95 -17.25
N VAL A 22 -23.90 -10.86 -17.42
CA VAL A 22 -22.80 -11.07 -16.46
C VAL A 22 -21.48 -10.75 -17.12
N LYS A 23 -20.71 -9.83 -16.53
CA LYS A 23 -19.32 -9.58 -16.94
C LYS A 23 -18.41 -10.60 -16.24
N ASN A 24 -17.52 -11.24 -17.00
CA ASN A 24 -16.41 -12.08 -16.50
C ASN A 24 -16.77 -13.43 -15.83
N ALA A 25 -17.79 -14.15 -16.31
CA ALA A 25 -18.07 -15.51 -15.87
C ALA A 25 -17.61 -16.57 -16.90
N PHE A 26 -16.98 -17.65 -16.42
CA PHE A 26 -16.77 -18.88 -17.18
C PHE A 26 -17.81 -19.91 -16.74
N VAL A 27 -18.53 -20.50 -17.70
CA VAL A 27 -19.50 -21.57 -17.43
C VAL A 27 -18.82 -22.91 -17.71
N VAL A 28 -18.69 -23.75 -16.68
CA VAL A 28 -18.25 -25.14 -16.82
C VAL A 28 -19.44 -26.03 -16.52
N ILE A 29 -19.89 -26.79 -17.52
CA ILE A 29 -20.94 -27.80 -17.35
C ILE A 29 -20.23 -29.13 -17.10
N LEU A 30 -20.36 -29.66 -15.89
CA LEU A 30 -19.85 -30.99 -15.56
C LEU A 30 -20.95 -32.01 -15.86
N SER A 31 -20.73 -32.78 -16.92
CA SER A 31 -21.56 -33.92 -17.26
C SER A 31 -20.85 -35.18 -16.77
N ASN A 32 -21.38 -35.82 -15.73
CA ASN A 32 -21.42 -37.28 -15.59
C ASN A 32 -22.39 -37.70 -14.47
N GLU A 33 -23.26 -38.65 -14.80
CA GLU A 33 -24.02 -39.56 -13.92
C GLU A 33 -24.79 -38.97 -12.72
N VAL A 34 -25.36 -37.78 -12.85
CA VAL A 34 -26.38 -37.27 -11.90
C VAL A 34 -27.59 -36.79 -12.69
N PRO A 35 -28.85 -37.01 -12.25
CA PRO A 35 -30.05 -36.69 -13.05
C PRO A 35 -30.30 -35.19 -13.26
N SER A 36 -29.41 -34.30 -12.82
CA SER A 36 -29.55 -32.86 -12.97
C SER A 36 -28.18 -32.20 -13.17
N PRO A 37 -27.99 -31.37 -14.19
CA PRO A 37 -26.73 -30.68 -14.41
C PRO A 37 -26.47 -29.70 -13.25
N VAL A 38 -25.28 -29.80 -12.65
CA VAL A 38 -24.81 -28.85 -11.64
C VAL A 38 -24.06 -27.74 -12.37
N LEU A 39 -24.60 -26.52 -12.30
CA LEU A 39 -23.93 -25.32 -12.80
C LEU A 39 -22.91 -24.86 -11.76
N VAL A 40 -21.61 -24.95 -12.08
CA VAL A 40 -20.55 -24.40 -11.22
C VAL A 40 -20.06 -23.09 -11.82
N LEU A 41 -20.31 -22.00 -11.11
CA LEU A 41 -19.74 -20.68 -11.44
C LEU A 41 -18.37 -20.57 -10.76
N LEU A 42 -17.31 -20.48 -11.56
CA LEU A 42 -15.96 -20.24 -11.06
C LEU A 42 -15.62 -18.76 -11.20
N TYR A 43 -15.36 -18.10 -10.08
CA TYR A 43 -14.77 -16.76 -10.07
C TYR A 43 -13.27 -16.84 -10.39
N PRO A 44 -12.68 -15.81 -11.02
CA PRO A 44 -11.31 -15.83 -11.52
C PRO A 44 -10.23 -16.16 -10.46
N TYR A 45 -10.55 -16.04 -9.17
CA TYR A 45 -9.62 -16.34 -8.09
C TYR A 45 -9.27 -17.84 -7.91
N PHE A 46 -10.04 -18.76 -8.51
CA PHE A 46 -9.85 -20.21 -8.30
C PHE A 46 -9.03 -20.95 -9.37
N ILE A 47 -8.60 -20.28 -10.45
CA ILE A 47 -7.80 -20.92 -11.52
C ILE A 47 -6.30 -20.66 -11.29
N ARG A 48 -5.72 -21.25 -10.23
CA ARG A 48 -4.25 -21.26 -10.05
C ARG A 48 -3.63 -22.63 -9.78
N LYS A 49 -4.39 -23.72 -9.85
CA LYS A 49 -3.85 -25.06 -9.53
C LYS A 49 -4.41 -26.21 -10.37
N ILE A 50 -4.64 -25.98 -11.67
CA ILE A 50 -4.87 -27.07 -12.62
C ILE A 50 -3.69 -27.12 -13.59
N ASN A 51 -2.72 -28.00 -13.31
CA ASN A 51 -1.67 -28.34 -14.26
C ASN A 51 -2.24 -29.29 -15.32
N GLY A 52 -2.12 -28.94 -16.60
CA GLY A 52 -2.44 -29.87 -17.70
C GLY A 52 -3.09 -29.29 -18.95
N ILE A 53 -3.39 -27.99 -19.03
CA ILE A 53 -3.99 -27.42 -20.25
C ILE A 53 -2.87 -27.08 -21.26
N LYS A 54 -2.65 -27.95 -22.25
CA LYS A 54 -1.86 -27.62 -23.44
C LYS A 54 -2.70 -26.77 -24.40
N ARG A 55 -2.16 -25.60 -24.79
CA ARG A 55 -2.74 -24.69 -25.78
C ARG A 55 -2.67 -25.34 -27.17
N ILE A 56 -3.79 -25.59 -27.83
CA ILE A 56 -3.81 -26.07 -29.22
C ILE A 56 -3.96 -24.86 -30.16
N HIS A 57 -3.10 -24.79 -31.18
CA HIS A 57 -3.12 -23.79 -32.24
C HIS A 57 -4.31 -24.03 -33.17
N LYS A 58 -5.02 -22.96 -33.53
CA LYS A 58 -6.20 -23.02 -34.40
C LYS A 58 -5.75 -22.95 -35.86
N ASP A 59 -5.95 -24.04 -36.60
CA ASP A 59 -5.74 -24.06 -38.04
C ASP A 59 -6.95 -23.45 -38.78
N LYS A 60 -6.69 -22.79 -39.91
CA LYS A 60 -7.67 -22.04 -40.69
C LYS A 60 -8.27 -22.96 -41.76
N SER A 61 -9.49 -23.44 -41.53
CA SER A 61 -10.58 -23.52 -42.52
C SER A 61 -11.61 -24.57 -42.08
N VAL A 62 -12.88 -24.29 -42.39
CA VAL A 62 -14.03 -25.19 -42.62
C VAL A 62 -15.31 -24.57 -42.02
N LYS A 63 -16.27 -24.36 -42.92
CA LYS A 63 -17.66 -23.95 -42.68
C LYS A 63 -18.49 -25.21 -42.40
N SER A 64 -19.00 -25.36 -41.17
CA SER A 64 -20.31 -25.95 -40.85
C SER A 64 -20.45 -26.02 -39.32
N ARG A 65 -21.67 -25.82 -38.83
CA ARG A 65 -22.01 -25.89 -37.40
C ARG A 65 -22.14 -27.35 -36.98
N GLU A 66 -21.09 -27.89 -36.37
CA GLU A 66 -21.19 -28.99 -35.41
C GLU A 66 -20.44 -28.58 -34.13
N MET A 67 -21.13 -28.61 -32.99
CA MET A 67 -20.51 -28.40 -31.69
C MET A 67 -19.76 -29.69 -31.32
N ASN A 68 -18.44 -29.69 -31.54
CA ASN A 68 -17.57 -30.74 -31.02
C ASN A 68 -17.44 -30.58 -29.50
N PHE A 69 -18.06 -31.49 -28.75
CA PHE A 69 -17.77 -31.67 -27.32
C PHE A 69 -16.42 -32.38 -27.19
N ILE A 70 -15.51 -31.80 -26.41
CA ILE A 70 -14.24 -32.43 -26.05
C ILE A 70 -14.36 -32.92 -24.61
N ASP A 71 -14.30 -34.23 -24.43
CA ASP A 71 -14.18 -34.86 -23.12
C ASP A 71 -12.79 -34.60 -22.54
N VAL A 72 -12.73 -33.93 -21.39
CA VAL A 72 -11.47 -33.76 -20.62
C VAL A 72 -11.57 -34.60 -19.35
N LYS A 73 -10.92 -35.76 -19.35
CA LYS A 73 -10.73 -36.56 -18.13
C LYS A 73 -9.65 -35.94 -17.25
N VAL A 74 -10.03 -35.42 -16.10
CA VAL A 74 -9.08 -34.97 -15.06
C VAL A 74 -8.99 -36.06 -13.98
N ASN A 75 -7.80 -36.62 -13.80
CA ASN A 75 -7.53 -37.63 -12.77
C ASN A 75 -6.80 -36.96 -11.59
N ILE A 76 -7.44 -36.85 -10.43
CA ILE A 76 -6.84 -36.24 -9.22
C ILE A 76 -6.47 -37.34 -8.24
N ASN A 77 -5.17 -37.49 -7.97
CA ASN A 77 -4.65 -38.47 -7.00
C ASN A 77 -4.36 -37.79 -5.65
N PHE A 78 -5.13 -38.12 -4.62
CA PHE A 78 -5.10 -37.47 -3.30
C PHE A 78 -3.99 -37.96 -2.33
N LYS A 79 -3.10 -38.88 -2.76
CA LYS A 79 -2.15 -39.56 -1.84
C LYS A 79 -0.80 -38.86 -1.59
N GLN A 80 -0.52 -37.69 -2.19
CA GLN A 80 0.81 -37.05 -2.11
C GLN A 80 0.92 -35.80 -1.20
N ILE A 81 -0.10 -35.46 -0.41
CA ILE A 81 -0.11 -34.18 0.34
C ILE A 81 0.34 -34.31 1.81
N PHE A 82 0.53 -35.51 2.35
CA PHE A 82 0.98 -35.69 3.74
C PHE A 82 2.20 -36.59 3.82
N THR A 83 3.40 -36.01 3.71
CA THR A 83 4.64 -36.46 4.38
C THR A 83 5.83 -35.62 3.92
N MET A 84 6.12 -34.51 4.61
CA MET A 84 7.49 -34.01 4.66
C MET A 84 7.67 -32.95 5.75
N LYS A 85 8.76 -33.10 6.49
CA LYS A 85 9.43 -32.15 7.41
C LYS A 85 9.13 -32.29 8.91
N ARG A 86 9.91 -33.17 9.54
CA ARG A 86 10.47 -32.95 10.88
C ARG A 86 11.64 -33.89 11.12
N THR A 87 12.86 -33.44 10.84
CA THR A 87 14.13 -33.79 11.52
C THR A 87 15.31 -33.33 10.66
N LEU A 88 15.99 -32.25 11.06
CA LEU A 88 17.43 -32.32 11.30
C LEU A 88 17.86 -31.11 12.13
N LEU A 89 18.47 -31.43 13.26
CA LEU A 89 19.08 -30.52 14.22
C LEU A 89 20.60 -30.49 13.96
N SER A 90 21.24 -29.39 14.35
CA SER A 90 22.65 -29.24 14.78
C SER A 90 23.79 -29.10 13.73
N LEU A 91 24.50 -27.96 13.75
CA LEU A 91 25.91 -27.75 14.20
C LEU A 91 26.42 -26.34 13.78
N ILE A 92 26.80 -25.44 14.72
CA ILE A 92 28.18 -25.01 15.13
C ILE A 92 28.79 -23.85 14.28
N ILE A 93 28.76 -22.58 14.76
CA ILE A 93 29.81 -21.73 15.42
C ILE A 93 30.54 -20.77 14.44
N PRO A 94 30.95 -19.54 14.87
CA PRO A 94 30.96 -18.33 14.06
C PRO A 94 32.33 -17.98 13.47
N VAL A 95 32.33 -17.12 12.45
CA VAL A 95 33.53 -16.42 11.97
C VAL A 95 33.34 -14.92 12.14
N VAL A 96 34.12 -14.39 13.08
CA VAL A 96 34.41 -12.97 13.26
C VAL A 96 35.40 -12.53 12.19
N PHE A 97 35.11 -11.44 11.48
CA PHE A 97 36.15 -10.62 10.84
C PHE A 97 35.89 -9.14 11.13
N LEU A 98 36.82 -8.56 11.89
CA LEU A 98 37.06 -7.13 12.03
C LEU A 98 37.91 -6.66 10.85
N VAL A 99 37.47 -5.63 10.12
CA VAL A 99 38.34 -4.70 9.36
C VAL A 99 37.62 -3.35 9.38
N SER A 100 37.98 -2.48 10.33
CA SER A 100 38.99 -1.42 10.24
C SER A 100 38.60 -0.27 9.30
N CYS A 101 38.32 0.88 9.94
CA CYS A 101 38.18 2.19 9.33
C CYS A 101 39.47 2.60 8.60
N ASN A 102 39.32 3.31 7.49
CA ASN A 102 40.30 4.33 7.10
C ASN A 102 39.58 5.52 6.47
N ASN A 103 39.87 6.69 7.05
CA ASN A 103 39.42 8.00 6.61
C ASN A 103 40.25 8.44 5.40
N SER A 104 39.59 8.95 4.37
CA SER A 104 40.19 9.92 3.45
C SER A 104 39.14 10.96 3.11
N VAL A 105 39.31 12.13 3.72
CA VAL A 105 38.62 13.37 3.39
C VAL A 105 39.29 13.94 2.16
N ASP A 106 38.55 14.11 1.06
CA ASP A 106 38.91 15.05 0.01
C ASP A 106 37.71 15.93 -0.33
N LYS A 107 38.03 17.22 -0.46
CA LYS A 107 37.14 18.35 -0.72
C LYS A 107 36.91 18.48 -2.22
N GLU A 108 35.65 18.75 -2.61
CA GLU A 108 35.22 19.60 -3.73
C GLU A 108 33.67 19.54 -3.71
N GLY A 109 32.90 20.62 -3.54
CA GLY A 109 32.98 21.89 -4.23
C GLY A 109 32.01 21.87 -5.43
N LYS A 110 30.71 22.10 -5.19
CA LYS A 110 29.79 22.71 -6.17
C LYS A 110 28.41 23.02 -5.58
N THR A 111 28.09 24.30 -5.63
CA THR A 111 26.82 24.96 -5.33
C THR A 111 25.73 24.57 -6.33
N HIS A 112 24.60 24.05 -5.83
CA HIS A 112 23.34 24.01 -6.58
C HIS A 112 22.21 24.66 -5.78
N GLY A 113 21.43 25.47 -6.52
CA GLY A 113 20.56 26.51 -6.00
C GLY A 113 19.41 25.99 -5.15
N LYS A 114 19.26 26.58 -3.97
CA LYS A 114 18.06 26.47 -3.14
C LYS A 114 16.91 27.24 -3.81
N TYR A 115 15.91 26.53 -4.31
CA TYR A 115 14.58 27.11 -4.49
C TYR A 115 13.91 27.16 -3.12
N MET A 116 13.98 28.32 -2.45
CA MET A 116 13.13 28.62 -1.30
C MET A 116 11.74 29.03 -1.80
N PHE A 117 10.73 28.19 -1.55
CA PHE A 117 9.34 28.63 -1.60
C PHE A 117 9.05 29.52 -0.39
N THR A 118 8.89 30.83 -0.62
CA THR A 118 8.37 31.74 0.41
C THR A 118 6.84 31.73 0.34
N VAL A 119 6.18 30.98 1.22
CA VAL A 119 4.72 31.04 1.38
C VAL A 119 4.42 32.14 2.41
N LYS A 120 3.99 33.32 1.94
CA LYS A 120 3.36 34.32 2.81
C LYS A 120 1.93 33.86 3.14
N LYS A 121 1.69 33.41 4.37
CA LYS A 121 0.35 33.09 4.87
C LYS A 121 -0.18 34.27 5.68
N GLN A 122 -1.21 34.93 5.16
CA GLN A 122 -2.06 35.82 5.95
C GLN A 122 -2.92 34.96 6.89
N ILE A 123 -2.75 35.14 8.19
CA ILE A 123 -3.63 34.57 9.21
C ILE A 123 -4.68 35.63 9.53
N LYS A 124 -5.94 35.35 9.19
CA LYS A 124 -7.11 36.00 9.82
C LYS A 124 -7.67 35.03 10.85
N THR A 125 -7.91 35.62 12.01
CA THR A 125 -8.14 35.06 13.35
C THR A 125 -9.44 34.28 13.49
N ALA A 126 -9.43 33.19 14.25
CA ALA A 126 -10.56 32.73 15.07
C ALA A 126 -10.06 31.82 16.20
N GLY A 127 -10.47 32.12 17.44
CA GLY A 127 -10.31 31.25 18.61
C GLY A 127 -9.31 31.73 19.65
N THR A 128 -9.83 32.25 20.76
CA THR A 128 -9.10 32.62 21.98
C THR A 128 -8.43 31.38 22.59
N LEU A 129 -7.15 31.15 22.29
CA LEU A 129 -6.26 30.24 23.02
C LEU A 129 -5.43 31.08 24.00
N ASN A 130 -5.38 30.67 25.27
CA ASN A 130 -4.61 31.37 26.32
C ASN A 130 -3.15 31.59 25.93
N ASN A 131 -2.65 32.80 26.20
CA ASN A 131 -1.36 33.33 25.74
C ASN A 131 -0.10 32.73 26.43
N ASP A 132 -0.23 31.81 27.39
CA ASP A 132 0.91 31.27 28.16
C ASP A 132 1.55 30.01 27.54
N THR A 133 1.11 29.55 26.37
CA THR A 133 1.63 28.32 25.72
C THR A 133 2.18 28.53 24.31
N LEU A 134 2.50 29.76 23.92
CA LEU A 134 3.18 30.05 22.65
C LEU A 134 4.67 29.67 22.72
N ARG A 135 4.98 28.38 22.94
CA ARG A 135 6.19 27.82 22.30
C ARG A 135 5.99 28.06 20.81
N ALA A 136 6.97 28.68 20.17
CA ALA A 136 6.96 28.86 18.72
C ALA A 136 7.09 27.47 18.07
N PHE A 137 5.97 26.77 17.92
CA PHE A 137 5.94 25.49 17.25
C PHE A 137 6.21 25.70 15.76
N GLY A 138 7.17 24.95 15.21
CA GLY A 138 7.40 24.87 13.78
C GLY A 138 6.37 23.96 13.11
N GLU A 139 6.06 24.23 11.84
CA GLU A 139 5.36 23.26 10.99
C GLU A 139 6.33 22.14 10.60
N VAL A 140 5.87 20.89 10.71
CA VAL A 140 6.63 19.71 10.27
C VAL A 140 6.15 19.34 8.87
N GLY A 141 7.05 19.42 7.90
CA GLY A 141 6.78 19.02 6.53
C GLY A 141 6.87 17.50 6.38
N PHE A 142 5.95 16.93 5.61
CA PHE A 142 5.94 15.53 5.21
C PHE A 142 6.34 15.47 3.72
N THR A 143 7.05 14.43 3.37
CA THR A 143 7.60 14.26 2.02
C THR A 143 6.80 13.20 1.28
N ARG A 144 6.22 13.60 0.15
CA ARG A 144 5.68 12.64 -0.83
C ARG A 144 6.80 12.21 -1.76
N PRO A 145 6.88 10.91 -2.10
CA PRO A 145 7.76 10.49 -3.18
C PRO A 145 7.41 11.22 -4.47
N LEU A 146 8.43 11.74 -5.15
CA LEU A 146 8.29 12.41 -6.42
C LEU A 146 8.52 11.41 -7.54
N ARG A 147 7.51 11.18 -8.39
CA ARG A 147 7.70 10.35 -9.57
C ARG A 147 8.63 11.05 -10.57
N ILE A 148 9.72 10.40 -10.95
CA ILE A 148 10.73 10.93 -11.88
C ILE A 148 10.87 10.05 -13.13
N LYS A 149 11.52 10.61 -14.16
CA LYS A 149 11.98 9.81 -15.30
C LYS A 149 13.08 8.86 -14.83
N THR A 150 13.00 7.58 -15.23
CA THR A 150 13.98 6.56 -14.88
C THR A 150 15.42 6.99 -15.24
N PRO A 151 16.31 7.17 -14.25
CA PRO A 151 17.71 7.45 -14.48
C PRO A 151 18.44 6.28 -15.16
N VAL A 152 19.33 6.58 -16.11
CA VAL A 152 20.12 5.56 -16.85
C VAL A 152 20.89 4.66 -15.89
N LYS A 153 21.48 5.24 -14.82
CA LYS A 153 22.21 4.49 -13.79
C LYS A 153 21.37 3.40 -13.12
N LEU A 154 20.09 3.68 -12.86
CA LEU A 154 19.17 2.71 -12.24
C LEU A 154 18.76 1.61 -13.22
N GLN A 155 18.54 1.97 -14.48
CA GLN A 155 18.26 1.00 -15.55
C GLN A 155 19.42 0.01 -15.74
N GLN A 156 20.66 0.51 -15.68
CA GLN A 156 21.87 -0.31 -15.77
C GLN A 156 22.10 -1.17 -14.51
N TYR A 157 21.81 -0.61 -13.32
CA TYR A 157 21.98 -1.30 -12.05
C TYR A 157 21.00 -2.46 -11.88
N LEU A 158 19.71 -2.25 -12.13
CA LEU A 158 18.67 -3.26 -11.94
C LEU A 158 18.61 -4.31 -13.05
N LYS A 159 19.12 -3.99 -14.26
CA LYS A 159 19.13 -4.88 -15.43
C LYS A 159 17.79 -5.52 -15.78
N ASP A 160 16.69 -4.85 -15.44
CA ASP A 160 15.33 -5.36 -15.58
C ASP A 160 14.38 -4.20 -15.95
N SER A 161 13.14 -4.52 -16.36
CA SER A 161 12.19 -3.54 -16.86
C SER A 161 11.55 -2.78 -15.71
N ILE A 162 11.97 -1.53 -15.55
CA ILE A 162 11.40 -0.61 -14.56
C ILE A 162 10.08 -0.06 -15.11
N ASN A 163 9.03 -0.09 -14.29
CA ASN A 163 7.74 0.54 -14.59
C ASN A 163 7.80 2.05 -14.29
N TYR A 164 8.22 2.40 -13.07
CA TYR A 164 8.48 3.78 -12.69
C TYR A 164 9.47 3.87 -11.51
N VAL A 165 9.99 5.08 -11.32
CA VAL A 165 10.88 5.44 -10.22
C VAL A 165 10.26 6.61 -9.45
N GLU A 166 10.32 6.53 -8.14
CA GLU A 166 10.02 7.61 -7.22
C GLU A 166 11.30 8.03 -6.51
N GLU A 167 11.43 9.32 -6.26
CA GLU A 167 12.56 9.95 -5.58
C GLU A 167 12.08 10.50 -4.23
N VAL A 168 12.77 10.11 -3.15
CA VAL A 168 12.48 10.52 -1.77
C VAL A 168 13.70 10.28 -0.90
N ASP A 169 13.96 11.15 0.07
CA ASP A 169 14.92 10.86 1.14
C ASP A 169 14.25 9.93 2.16
N PHE A 170 14.58 8.63 2.11
CA PHE A 170 14.10 7.64 3.08
C PHE A 170 15.16 7.25 4.11
N THR A 171 16.36 7.84 4.03
CA THR A 171 17.49 7.59 4.96
C THR A 171 17.68 8.71 5.98
N GLY A 172 17.07 9.88 5.76
CA GLY A 172 17.18 11.06 6.60
C GLY A 172 18.43 11.90 6.36
N ASP A 173 19.25 11.56 5.36
CA ASP A 173 20.52 12.22 5.08
C ASP A 173 20.37 13.50 4.23
N LYS A 174 19.13 13.85 3.87
CA LYS A 174 18.75 14.98 3.01
C LYS A 174 19.18 14.82 1.56
N ILE A 175 19.59 13.62 1.16
CA ILE A 175 19.92 13.25 -0.21
C ILE A 175 18.78 12.38 -0.75
N PRO A 176 18.23 12.70 -1.93
CA PRO A 176 17.17 11.87 -2.48
C PRO A 176 17.66 10.45 -2.82
N ASP A 177 16.91 9.47 -2.33
CA ASP A 177 17.03 8.05 -2.65
C ASP A 177 15.94 7.62 -3.65
N PHE A 178 15.93 6.36 -4.05
CA PHE A 178 15.09 5.86 -5.13
C PHE A 178 14.24 4.65 -4.72
N ILE A 179 12.94 4.73 -4.98
CA ILE A 179 12.01 3.60 -4.92
C ILE A 179 11.68 3.20 -6.35
N CYS A 180 12.12 2.01 -6.76
CA CYS A 180 11.98 1.51 -8.13
C CYS A 180 10.94 0.39 -8.18
N LYS A 181 9.81 0.61 -8.86
CA LYS A 181 8.83 -0.45 -9.12
C LYS A 181 9.09 -1.09 -10.48
N MET A 182 9.31 -2.38 -10.48
CA MET A 182 9.52 -3.16 -11.72
C MET A 182 8.20 -3.38 -12.45
N LYS A 183 8.24 -3.73 -13.73
CA LYS A 183 7.02 -4.17 -14.43
C LYS A 183 6.45 -5.41 -13.76
N LEU A 184 5.12 -5.46 -13.72
CA LEU A 184 4.40 -6.63 -13.26
C LEU A 184 4.63 -7.81 -14.22
N ASP A 185 4.74 -9.01 -13.66
CA ASP A 185 4.72 -10.24 -14.43
C ASP A 185 3.30 -10.58 -14.91
N SER A 186 3.17 -11.70 -15.64
CA SER A 186 1.87 -12.18 -16.14
C SER A 186 0.88 -12.56 -15.04
N THR A 187 1.32 -12.63 -13.79
CA THR A 187 0.53 -12.97 -12.60
C THR A 187 0.07 -11.73 -11.82
N GLY A 188 0.43 -10.53 -12.29
CA GLY A 188 0.10 -9.26 -11.64
C GLY A 188 1.01 -8.91 -10.47
N VAL A 189 2.19 -9.52 -10.40
CA VAL A 189 3.14 -9.42 -9.29
C VAL A 189 4.41 -8.71 -9.77
N GLY A 190 4.92 -7.76 -8.99
CA GLY A 190 6.16 -7.06 -9.26
C GLY A 190 7.09 -7.01 -8.04
N ASN A 191 8.32 -6.57 -8.27
CA ASN A 191 9.25 -6.24 -7.20
C ASN A 191 9.37 -4.71 -7.07
N GLU A 192 9.49 -4.25 -5.84
CA GLU A 192 9.83 -2.88 -5.48
C GLU A 192 11.20 -2.88 -4.81
N TYR A 193 12.13 -2.11 -5.34
CA TYR A 193 13.49 -1.99 -4.83
C TYR A 193 13.69 -0.60 -4.22
N TRP A 194 14.19 -0.55 -2.99
CA TRP A 194 14.58 0.67 -2.32
C TRP A 194 16.09 0.79 -2.41
N ILE A 195 16.55 1.81 -3.12
CA ILE A 195 17.94 1.98 -3.55
C ILE A 195 18.38 3.36 -3.09
N THR A 196 19.39 3.38 -2.23
CA THR A 196 19.97 4.62 -1.74
C THR A 196 20.65 5.42 -2.85
N SER A 197 20.92 6.70 -2.61
CA SER A 197 21.58 7.61 -3.53
C SER A 197 22.91 7.09 -4.10
N ASN A 198 23.63 6.27 -3.33
CA ASN A 198 24.88 5.58 -3.70
C ASN A 198 24.71 4.23 -4.42
N LEU A 199 23.49 3.89 -4.85
CA LEU A 199 23.11 2.66 -5.54
C LEU A 199 23.20 1.37 -4.71
N LYS A 200 23.13 1.46 -3.38
CA LYS A 200 22.94 0.28 -2.53
C LYS A 200 21.45 -0.03 -2.36
N THR A 201 21.05 -1.26 -2.69
CA THR A 201 19.72 -1.79 -2.36
C THR A 201 19.60 -2.08 -0.86
N VAL A 202 18.62 -1.48 -0.20
CA VAL A 202 18.34 -1.64 1.24
C VAL A 202 17.04 -2.41 1.52
N LYS A 203 16.07 -2.36 0.60
CA LYS A 203 14.86 -3.18 0.66
C LYS A 203 14.53 -3.79 -0.69
N LYS A 204 13.93 -4.97 -0.66
CA LYS A 204 13.27 -5.60 -1.79
C LYS A 204 11.93 -6.14 -1.31
N LEU A 205 10.85 -5.56 -1.81
CA LEU A 205 9.48 -5.90 -1.45
C LEU A 205 8.76 -6.48 -2.67
N GLN A 206 7.84 -7.39 -2.44
CA GLN A 206 6.89 -7.82 -3.45
C GLN A 206 5.70 -6.87 -3.42
N TYR A 207 5.20 -6.48 -4.59
CA TYR A 207 3.97 -5.69 -4.69
C TYR A 207 3.02 -6.26 -5.73
N TYR A 208 1.73 -5.97 -5.55
CA TYR A 208 0.65 -6.46 -6.40
C TYR A 208 0.08 -5.29 -7.21
N GLY A 209 -0.34 -5.57 -8.44
CA GLY A 209 -0.92 -4.56 -9.32
C GLY A 209 -2.36 -4.16 -9.01
N ASP A 210 -3.00 -4.84 -8.06
CA ASP A 210 -4.38 -4.60 -7.64
C ASP A 210 -4.42 -3.74 -6.38
N GLY A 211 -5.52 -3.00 -6.19
CA GLY A 211 -5.71 -2.06 -5.10
C GLY A 211 -4.88 -0.77 -5.25
N PHE A 212 -4.70 -0.09 -4.12
CA PHE A 212 -3.89 1.12 -4.02
C PHE A 212 -2.90 1.05 -2.86
N HIS A 213 -1.81 1.80 -3.01
CA HIS A 213 -0.79 1.97 -1.99
C HIS A 213 -0.32 3.43 -2.05
N TYR A 214 -0.74 4.23 -1.08
CA TYR A 214 -0.22 5.57 -0.87
C TYR A 214 0.75 5.57 0.30
N ARG A 215 1.83 6.35 0.18
CA ARG A 215 2.83 6.49 1.23
C ARG A 215 3.33 7.91 1.35
N TRP A 216 3.61 8.31 2.58
CA TRP A 216 4.18 9.60 2.95
C TRP A 216 5.27 9.38 3.98
N PHE A 217 6.32 10.21 3.94
CA PHE A 217 7.45 10.13 4.85
C PHE A 217 7.42 11.30 5.82
N ILE A 218 7.55 11.02 7.10
CA ILE A 218 7.58 12.00 8.17
C ILE A 218 8.45 11.45 9.30
N ASN A 219 9.43 12.23 9.74
CA ASN A 219 10.25 11.85 10.89
C ASN A 219 9.49 12.26 12.18
N LEU A 220 9.04 11.26 12.92
CA LEU A 220 8.19 11.38 14.10
C LEU A 220 8.93 11.09 15.41
N ASP A 221 10.15 10.56 15.31
CA ASP A 221 10.99 10.26 16.46
C ASP A 221 12.33 11.03 16.44
N SER A 222 13.39 10.42 16.92
CA SER A 222 14.71 11.05 17.07
C SER A 222 15.79 10.46 16.18
N ASP A 223 15.50 9.35 15.51
CA ASP A 223 16.42 8.76 14.57
C ASP A 223 16.35 9.51 13.22
N PRO A 224 17.32 9.35 12.31
CA PRO A 224 17.29 10.07 11.05
C PRO A 224 16.23 9.50 10.08
N GLU A 225 15.89 8.23 10.20
CA GLU A 225 15.11 7.45 9.24
C GLU A 225 13.62 7.81 9.38
N PRO A 226 13.01 8.51 8.41
CA PRO A 226 11.62 8.94 8.58
C PRO A 226 10.67 7.75 8.67
N GLU A 227 9.68 7.80 9.57
CA GLU A 227 8.55 6.89 9.53
C GLU A 227 7.73 7.06 8.25
N ILE A 228 7.06 5.97 7.88
CA ILE A 228 6.14 5.94 6.75
C ILE A 228 4.71 5.94 7.29
N TYR A 229 3.91 6.90 6.83
CA TYR A 229 2.46 6.75 6.87
C TYR A 229 2.00 6.06 5.58
N GLU A 230 1.35 4.93 5.71
CA GLU A 230 0.85 4.13 4.59
C GLU A 230 -0.67 4.01 4.64
N ALA A 231 -1.27 4.11 3.45
CA ALA A 231 -2.65 3.70 3.21
C ALA A 231 -2.64 2.61 2.14
N ILE A 232 -2.97 1.40 2.53
CA ILE A 232 -2.98 0.21 1.67
C ILE A 232 -4.38 -0.37 1.69
N GLY A 233 -4.98 -0.52 0.52
CA GLY A 233 -6.36 -0.96 0.43
C GLY A 233 -6.81 -1.25 -0.99
N ASP A 234 -8.10 -1.53 -1.11
CA ASP A 234 -8.79 -1.79 -2.37
C ASP A 234 -10.17 -1.08 -2.37
N GLU A 235 -11.10 -1.55 -3.19
CA GLU A 235 -12.44 -0.95 -3.32
C GLU A 235 -13.27 -1.06 -2.02
N ASP A 236 -12.98 -2.04 -1.16
CA ASP A 236 -13.83 -2.39 0.00
C ASP A 236 -13.27 -1.87 1.34
N GLY A 237 -12.03 -1.39 1.36
CA GLY A 237 -11.43 -0.84 2.57
C GLY A 237 -9.95 -0.56 2.45
N ALA A 238 -9.39 0.05 3.50
CA ALA A 238 -7.96 0.30 3.60
C ALA A 238 -7.48 0.26 5.04
N ASP A 239 -6.26 -0.25 5.19
CA ASP A 239 -5.46 -0.09 6.40
C ASP A 239 -4.69 1.22 6.33
N TYR A 240 -4.66 1.92 7.46
CA TYR A 240 -3.92 3.16 7.65
C TYR A 240 -2.94 3.00 8.80
N THR A 241 -1.65 3.10 8.51
CA THR A 241 -0.60 2.76 9.48
C THR A 241 0.54 3.76 9.49
N PHE A 242 1.16 3.92 10.67
CA PHE A 242 2.53 4.41 10.79
C PHE A 242 3.48 3.24 10.93
N VAL A 243 4.59 3.30 10.22
CA VAL A 243 5.55 2.22 10.05
C VAL A 243 6.96 2.75 10.29
N ASP A 244 7.68 2.05 11.14
CA ASP A 244 9.11 2.23 11.38
C ASP A 244 9.92 1.40 10.36
N GLN A 245 11.00 1.99 9.85
CA GLN A 245 11.83 1.41 8.81
C GLN A 245 13.14 0.86 9.37
N ASN A 246 13.37 -0.45 9.27
CA ASN A 246 14.70 -1.00 9.56
C ASN A 246 15.51 -1.17 8.26
N LEU A 247 16.24 -0.13 7.85
CA LEU A 247 17.05 -0.14 6.62
C LEU A 247 18.22 -1.15 6.65
N LYS A 248 18.64 -1.59 7.85
CA LYS A 248 19.71 -2.61 8.00
C LYS A 248 19.23 -4.00 7.65
N THR A 249 18.00 -4.35 8.07
CA THR A 249 17.40 -5.67 7.83
C THR A 249 16.47 -5.69 6.62
N GLY A 250 16.08 -4.51 6.14
CA GLY A 250 15.10 -4.31 5.09
C GLY A 250 13.67 -4.67 5.50
N LYS A 251 13.39 -4.74 6.80
CA LYS A 251 12.08 -5.11 7.35
C LYS A 251 11.43 -3.92 8.02
N ASP A 252 10.14 -3.79 7.77
CA ASP A 252 9.33 -2.71 8.33
C ASP A 252 8.53 -3.22 9.52
N LYS A 253 8.29 -2.33 10.48
CA LYS A 253 7.54 -2.61 11.69
C LYS A 253 6.38 -1.63 11.81
N THR A 254 5.16 -2.13 11.72
CA THR A 254 3.98 -1.32 12.01
C THR A 254 4.03 -0.88 13.47
N LEU A 255 4.01 0.44 13.68
CA LEU A 255 3.98 1.06 15.00
C LEU A 255 2.55 1.28 15.48
N LEU A 256 1.68 1.72 14.57
CA LEU A 256 0.34 2.19 14.93
C LEU A 256 -0.62 2.10 13.75
N TYR A 257 -1.76 1.45 13.94
CA TYR A 257 -2.93 1.58 13.06
C TYR A 257 -3.80 2.74 13.52
N ILE A 258 -4.33 3.51 12.59
CA ILE A 258 -5.08 4.75 12.86
C ILE A 258 -6.41 4.82 12.10
N ASN A 259 -7.30 5.70 12.57
CA ASN A 259 -8.41 6.20 11.77
C ASN A 259 -8.05 7.59 11.23
N PRO A 260 -7.84 7.78 9.92
CA PRO A 260 -7.51 9.09 9.39
C PRO A 260 -8.75 9.98 9.31
N VAL A 261 -8.61 11.24 9.73
CA VAL A 261 -9.67 12.24 9.65
C VAL A 261 -9.14 13.51 9.00
N VAL A 262 -9.81 14.01 7.96
CA VAL A 262 -9.51 15.31 7.36
C VAL A 262 -10.38 16.38 8.01
N ILE A 263 -9.77 17.52 8.35
CA ILE A 263 -10.50 18.74 8.77
C ILE A 263 -10.57 19.73 7.61
N GLU A 264 -11.78 20.15 7.28
CA GLU A 264 -12.03 21.26 6.37
C GLU A 264 -13.17 22.14 6.91
N ASN A 265 -12.96 23.46 7.00
CA ASN A 265 -13.94 24.44 7.50
C ASN A 265 -14.55 24.03 8.85
N ASP A 266 -13.69 23.64 9.80
CA ASP A 266 -14.04 23.15 11.15
C ASP A 266 -14.92 21.89 11.20
N LYS A 267 -15.16 21.25 10.05
CA LYS A 267 -15.85 19.98 9.93
C LYS A 267 -14.87 18.84 9.71
N LYS A 268 -15.24 17.66 10.19
CA LYS A 268 -14.41 16.46 10.14
C LYS A 268 -14.99 15.47 9.15
N TYR A 269 -14.11 14.81 8.40
CA TYR A 269 -14.47 13.84 7.36
C TYR A 269 -13.51 12.66 7.41
N TRP A 270 -13.90 11.53 6.83
CA TRP A 270 -12.95 10.43 6.62
C TRP A 270 -11.76 10.91 5.80
N GLY A 271 -10.56 10.60 6.27
CA GLY A 271 -9.32 10.99 5.61
C GLY A 271 -8.86 9.94 4.60
N TYR A 272 -9.59 9.77 3.50
CA TYR A 272 -9.14 8.91 2.42
C TYR A 272 -7.78 9.38 1.88
N PRO A 273 -6.94 8.46 1.36
CA PRO A 273 -5.57 8.82 1.02
C PRO A 273 -5.47 9.86 -0.11
N TRP A 274 -6.47 9.94 -0.99
CA TRP A 274 -6.56 10.98 -2.02
C TRP A 274 -7.10 12.33 -1.50
N ASP A 275 -7.71 12.37 -0.32
CA ASP A 275 -8.22 13.59 0.33
C ASP A 275 -7.15 14.26 1.20
N VAL A 276 -6.19 13.48 1.71
CA VAL A 276 -5.11 13.97 2.57
C VAL A 276 -4.17 14.86 1.76
N LYS A 277 -4.00 16.10 2.21
CA LYS A 277 -2.99 17.04 1.69
C LYS A 277 -1.75 17.05 2.57
N ASP A 278 -1.93 17.13 3.89
CA ASP A 278 -0.90 17.42 4.88
C ASP A 278 -1.29 16.83 6.24
N PHE A 279 -0.30 16.52 7.08
CA PHE A 279 -0.52 16.12 8.47
C PHE A 279 -0.77 17.36 9.32
N MET A 280 -1.65 17.23 10.30
CA MET A 280 -1.63 18.19 11.40
C MET A 280 -0.52 17.77 12.35
N ALA A 281 0.71 18.17 12.04
CA ALA A 281 1.91 17.91 12.83
C ALA A 281 2.58 19.22 13.26
N ARG A 282 3.22 19.21 14.43
CA ARG A 282 3.98 20.34 14.95
C ARG A 282 5.24 19.88 15.66
N THR A 283 6.21 20.77 15.82
CA THR A 283 7.42 20.47 16.60
C THR A 283 7.87 21.66 17.43
N ASP A 284 8.40 21.39 18.62
CA ASP A 284 9.12 22.37 19.43
C ASP A 284 10.64 22.34 19.21
N GLY A 285 11.09 21.60 18.19
CA GLY A 285 12.50 21.38 17.85
C GLY A 285 13.12 20.16 18.53
N LYS A 286 12.40 19.48 19.44
CA LYS A 286 12.84 18.24 20.09
C LYS A 286 11.91 17.07 19.83
N THR A 287 10.60 17.33 19.85
CA THR A 287 9.59 16.29 19.67
C THR A 287 8.65 16.70 18.55
N VAL A 288 8.30 15.75 17.70
CA VAL A 288 7.23 15.92 16.72
C VAL A 288 5.94 15.38 17.32
N GLU A 289 4.90 16.19 17.30
CA GLU A 289 3.58 15.86 17.81
C GLU A 289 2.58 15.83 16.67
N LEU A 290 1.70 14.83 16.69
CA LEU A 290 0.55 14.69 15.82
C LEU A 290 -0.70 15.20 16.52
N PHE A 291 -1.54 15.94 15.79
CA PHE A 291 -2.87 16.28 16.26
C PHE A 291 -3.76 15.06 16.14
N CYS A 292 -4.22 14.54 17.27
CA CYS A 292 -4.92 13.27 17.35
C CYS A 292 -6.05 13.31 18.37
N SER A 293 -6.88 12.28 18.37
CA SER A 293 -7.87 12.03 19.41
C SER A 293 -7.86 10.56 19.78
N LEU A 294 -7.69 10.30 21.08
CA LEU A 294 -7.78 8.95 21.66
C LEU A 294 -9.20 8.63 22.16
N LYS A 295 -10.14 9.59 22.07
CA LYS A 295 -11.52 9.44 22.54
C LYS A 295 -12.47 9.74 21.39
N HIS A 296 -12.89 8.69 20.69
CA HIS A 296 -13.86 8.81 19.63
C HIS A 296 -14.90 7.68 19.63
N SER A 297 -15.98 7.91 18.90
CA SER A 297 -17.03 6.91 18.64
C SER A 297 -17.29 6.71 17.15
N ILE A 298 -16.34 7.09 16.29
CA ILE A 298 -16.47 6.85 14.85
C ILE A 298 -16.43 5.34 14.55
N THR A 299 -17.31 4.90 13.67
CA THR A 299 -17.33 3.52 13.15
C THR A 299 -16.30 3.41 12.06
N ARG A 300 -15.32 2.49 12.18
CA ARG A 300 -14.28 2.26 11.18
C ARG A 300 -14.90 2.05 9.78
N ASP A 301 -14.30 2.69 8.79
CA ASP A 301 -14.70 2.50 7.39
C ASP A 301 -14.31 1.09 6.89
N GLY A 302 -15.08 0.52 5.96
CA GLY A 302 -14.73 -0.75 5.30
C GLY A 302 -15.14 -2.06 6.02
N ASN A 303 -16.24 -2.08 6.79
CA ASN A 303 -16.77 -3.28 7.47
C ASN A 303 -15.81 -3.99 8.45
N GLU A 304 -14.70 -3.36 8.83
CA GLU A 304 -13.74 -3.94 9.74
C GLU A 304 -14.13 -3.73 11.21
N ILE A 305 -14.48 -4.82 11.89
CA ILE A 305 -14.97 -4.81 13.27
C ILE A 305 -13.85 -5.12 14.28
N SER A 306 -12.76 -5.77 13.84
CA SER A 306 -11.67 -6.18 14.71
C SER A 306 -10.62 -5.09 14.90
N LEU A 307 -10.23 -4.89 16.16
CA LEU A 307 -9.06 -4.07 16.48
C LEU A 307 -7.76 -4.78 16.07
N PRO A 308 -6.76 -4.05 15.57
CA PRO A 308 -5.45 -4.60 15.25
C PRO A 308 -4.78 -5.30 16.44
N PRO A 309 -3.95 -6.33 16.19
CA PRO A 309 -3.18 -6.99 17.23
C PRO A 309 -2.35 -5.98 18.04
N GLY A 310 -2.37 -6.09 19.36
CA GLY A 310 -1.59 -5.22 20.25
C GLY A 310 -2.21 -3.84 20.56
N GLN A 311 -3.28 -3.41 19.88
CA GLN A 311 -3.96 -2.14 20.18
C GLN A 311 -5.32 -2.34 20.86
N LYS A 312 -5.56 -1.67 21.98
CA LYS A 312 -6.88 -1.65 22.66
C LYS A 312 -7.88 -0.69 22.02
N GLN A 313 -7.38 0.23 21.20
CA GLN A 313 -8.17 1.13 20.36
C GLN A 313 -7.32 1.68 19.21
N MET A 314 -7.94 2.06 18.10
CA MET A 314 -7.28 2.78 17.00
C MET A 314 -7.47 4.28 17.18
N PRO A 315 -6.43 5.08 17.43
CA PRO A 315 -6.59 6.52 17.58
C PRO A 315 -7.04 7.18 16.27
N VAL A 316 -7.67 8.35 16.40
CA VAL A 316 -7.90 9.25 15.26
C VAL A 316 -6.67 10.14 15.09
N VAL A 317 -6.13 10.22 13.88
CA VAL A 317 -5.10 11.21 13.53
C VAL A 317 -5.68 12.17 12.52
N LEU A 318 -5.47 13.47 12.75
CA LEU A 318 -6.09 14.53 11.99
C LEU A 318 -5.14 15.08 10.91
N PHE A 319 -5.71 15.36 9.75
CA PHE A 319 -5.03 15.78 8.54
C PHE A 319 -5.68 17.05 7.99
N ARG A 320 -4.89 17.86 7.27
CA ARG A 320 -5.43 18.88 6.38
C ARG A 320 -5.67 18.26 5.02
N GLY A 321 -6.75 18.62 4.36
CA GLY A 321 -7.14 17.99 3.11
C GLY A 321 -8.38 18.62 2.50
N HIS A 322 -8.90 17.98 1.45
CA HIS A 322 -10.19 18.31 0.87
C HIS A 322 -11.00 17.02 0.74
N PRO A 323 -12.08 16.85 1.50
CA PRO A 323 -12.87 15.62 1.50
C PRO A 323 -13.61 15.46 0.17
N THR A 324 -13.51 14.27 -0.43
CA THR A 324 -14.29 13.92 -1.64
C THR A 324 -15.64 13.30 -1.29
N GLN A 325 -15.77 12.72 -0.10
CA GLN A 325 -17.00 12.11 0.37
C GLN A 325 -17.91 13.10 1.10
N LYS A 326 -19.22 12.85 0.99
CA LYS A 326 -20.25 13.58 1.75
C LYS A 326 -20.45 12.89 3.09
N GLY A 327 -20.70 13.68 4.14
CA GLY A 327 -21.01 13.17 5.47
C GLY A 327 -19.96 13.61 6.48
N GLU A 328 -20.36 14.53 7.35
CA GLU A 328 -19.52 14.97 8.45
C GLU A 328 -19.40 13.85 9.51
N LEU A 329 -18.17 13.55 9.91
CA LEU A 329 -17.88 12.66 11.02
C LEU A 329 -18.18 13.35 12.35
N LYS A 330 -19.03 12.71 13.14
CA LYS A 330 -19.32 13.11 14.51
C LYS A 330 -18.60 12.19 15.49
N GLY A 331 -18.37 12.69 16.70
CA GLY A 331 -17.90 11.86 17.80
C GLY A 331 -16.39 11.73 17.93
N VAL A 332 -15.59 12.50 17.18
CA VAL A 332 -14.18 12.77 17.53
C VAL A 332 -14.16 13.86 18.61
N LYS A 333 -13.54 13.59 19.76
CA LYS A 333 -13.54 14.49 20.93
C LYS A 333 -12.15 14.55 21.57
N ASN A 334 -11.90 15.60 22.35
CA ASN A 334 -10.66 15.75 23.13
C ASN A 334 -9.40 15.66 22.23
N GLU A 335 -9.40 16.41 21.15
CA GLU A 335 -8.24 16.50 20.27
C GLU A 335 -7.06 17.11 21.03
N GLU A 336 -5.92 16.46 20.95
CA GLU A 336 -4.69 16.82 21.64
C GLU A 336 -3.49 16.61 20.72
N TRP A 337 -2.39 17.28 21.06
CA TRP A 337 -1.11 17.09 20.39
C TRP A 337 -0.31 16.07 21.20
N LEU A 338 0.08 14.96 20.56
CA LEU A 338 0.84 13.89 21.20
C LEU A 338 1.96 13.41 20.28
N SER A 339 3.09 13.02 20.85
CA SER A 339 4.13 12.29 20.13
C SER A 339 3.64 10.89 19.70
N LEU A 340 4.28 10.31 18.69
CA LEU A 340 3.95 8.95 18.24
C LEU A 340 4.09 7.93 19.38
N THR A 341 5.16 8.04 20.18
CA THR A 341 5.40 7.17 21.35
C THR A 341 4.26 7.27 22.36
N GLU A 342 3.80 8.48 22.70
CA GLU A 342 2.69 8.64 23.63
C GLU A 342 1.39 8.04 23.10
N ILE A 343 1.12 8.18 21.80
CA ILE A 343 -0.07 7.59 21.17
C ILE A 343 0.01 6.06 21.27
N VAL A 344 1.15 5.47 20.90
CA VAL A 344 1.39 4.01 20.99
C VAL A 344 1.23 3.52 22.43
N ASP A 345 1.84 4.21 23.40
CA ASP A 345 1.79 3.82 24.82
C ASP A 345 0.40 3.92 25.42
N ARG A 346 -0.39 4.92 25.02
CA ARG A 346 -1.77 5.07 25.49
C ARG A 346 -2.75 4.13 24.79
N THR A 347 -2.41 3.59 23.61
CA THR A 347 -3.30 2.73 22.81
C THR A 347 -2.91 1.25 22.78
N LYS A 348 -1.75 0.88 23.32
CA LYS A 348 -1.35 -0.53 23.49
C LYS A 348 -2.26 -1.29 24.48
N LYS A 349 -2.42 -2.60 24.25
CA LYS A 349 -3.13 -3.54 25.14
C LYS A 349 -2.36 -3.82 26.42
#